data_AF-A0A9W9F464-F1
#
_entry.id   AF-A0A9W9F464-F1
#
_cell.length_a   1.000
_cell.length_b   1.000
_cell.length_c   1.000
_cell.angle_alpha   90.00
_cell.angle_beta   90.00
_cell.angle_gamma   90.00
#
_symmetry.space_group_name_H-M   'P 1'
#
loop_
_entity.id
_entity.type
_entity.pdbx_description
1 polymer ?
#
loop_
_entity_poly.entity_id
_entity_poly.type
_entity_poly.pdbx_seq_one_letter_code
_entity_poly.pdbx_strand_id
1 'polypeptide(L)' 'MTEFPALKPAFTMMPMVGGTLKSADGFSPAIEAEFAVAGQNSIHADSDRAHNRPDAHSILKYV' A
#
# COMPACT_ATOMS: atom_id res chain seq x y z
N MET A 1 -15.09 -32.70 11.66
CA MET A 1 -15.13 -31.80 10.48
C MET A 1 -13.70 -31.44 10.17
N THR A 2 -13.22 -31.72 8.97
CA THR A 2 -11.87 -31.33 8.54
C THR A 2 -11.98 -29.90 8.02
N GLU A 3 -11.33 -28.94 8.69
CA GLU A 3 -11.23 -27.58 8.18
C GLU A 3 -10.35 -27.57 6.93
N PHE A 4 -10.89 -27.10 5.81
CA PHE A 4 -10.07 -26.79 4.65
C PHE A 4 -9.28 -25.54 4.97
N PRO A 5 -7.95 -25.52 4.76
CA PRO A 5 -7.16 -24.33 5.02
C PRO A 5 -7.70 -23.19 4.15
N ALA A 6 -7.98 -22.04 4.77
CA ALA A 6 -8.43 -20.86 4.06
C ALA A 6 -7.40 -20.50 2.98
N LEU A 7 -7.84 -20.51 1.72
CA LEU A 7 -7.00 -20.09 0.60
C LEU A 7 -6.73 -18.59 0.75
N LYS A 8 -5.47 -18.21 0.93
CA LYS A 8 -5.07 -16.80 0.78
C LYS A 8 -5.40 -16.36 -0.65
N PRO A 9 -6.09 -15.22 -0.83
CA PRO A 9 -6.36 -14.69 -2.17
C PRO A 9 -5.05 -14.47 -2.93
N ALA A 10 -5.00 -14.90 -4.19
CA ALA A 10 -3.86 -14.59 -5.07
C ALA A 10 -3.77 -13.09 -5.42
N PHE A 11 -4.88 -12.36 -5.22
CA PHE A 11 -4.99 -10.94 -5.45
C PHE A 11 -5.86 -10.29 -4.37
N THR A 12 -5.44 -9.13 -3.86
CA THR A 12 -6.21 -8.32 -2.89
C THR A 12 -6.11 -6.86 -3.26
N MET A 13 -7.22 -6.13 -3.09
CA MET A 13 -7.28 -4.68 -3.22
C MET A 13 -7.45 -4.06 -1.84
N MET A 14 -6.55 -3.16 -1.46
CA MET A 14 -6.60 -2.49 -0.16
C MET A 14 -6.68 -0.97 -0.35
N PRO A 15 -7.69 -0.29 0.23
CA PRO A 15 -7.74 1.16 0.22
C PRO A 15 -6.71 1.74 1.20
N MET A 16 -5.97 2.75 0.75
CA MET A 16 -5.09 3.57 1.59
C MET A 16 -5.85 4.82 2.02
N VAL A 17 -6.57 4.73 3.15
CA VAL A 17 -7.58 5.72 3.57
C VAL A 17 -7.00 7.11 3.86
N GLY A 18 -5.70 7.18 4.17
CA GLY A 18 -4.99 8.45 4.38
C GLY A 18 -3.52 8.20 4.74
N GLY A 19 -2.78 9.27 4.96
CA GLY A 19 -1.36 9.22 5.33
C GLY A 19 -0.66 10.55 5.12
N THR A 20 0.53 10.68 5.69
CA THR A 20 1.43 11.82 5.47
C THR A 20 2.72 11.36 4.81
N LEU A 21 3.31 12.22 3.99
CA LEU A 21 4.66 12.08 3.46
C LEU A 21 5.50 13.22 4.02
N LYS A 22 6.59 12.88 4.69
CA LYS A 22 7.56 13.83 5.18
C LYS A 22 8.96 13.40 4.77
N SER A 23 9.73 14.32 4.22
CA SER A 23 11.15 14.09 3.96
C SER A 23 11.90 13.81 5.27
N ALA A 24 12.86 12.90 5.20
CA ALA A 24 13.81 12.71 6.30
C ALA A 24 14.69 13.97 6.47
N ASP A 25 15.23 14.14 7.67
CA ASP A 25 16.10 15.27 7.99
C ASP A 25 17.29 15.35 7.03
N GLY A 26 17.55 16.55 6.49
CA GLY A 26 18.65 16.80 5.56
C GLY A 26 18.37 16.46 4.09
N PHE A 27 17.21 15.90 3.74
CA PHE A 27 16.83 15.69 2.34
C PHE A 27 16.37 17.00 1.67
N SER A 28 16.75 17.23 0.41
CA SER A 28 16.33 18.40 -0.37
C SER A 28 16.00 18.00 -1.83
N PRO A 29 14.85 18.44 -2.38
CA PRO A 29 13.86 19.32 -1.76
C PRO A 29 13.04 18.62 -0.68
N ALA A 30 12.76 19.31 0.42
CA ALA A 30 11.89 18.80 1.47
C ALA A 30 10.44 18.76 0.99
N ILE A 31 9.76 17.66 1.27
CA ILE A 31 8.35 17.44 1.01
C ILE A 31 7.66 17.25 2.36
N GLU A 32 6.57 17.99 2.56
CA GLU A 32 5.60 17.80 3.62
C GLU A 32 4.22 17.78 2.96
N ALA A 33 3.57 16.61 2.98
CA ALA A 33 2.36 16.36 2.21
C ALA A 33 1.42 15.39 2.93
N GLU A 34 0.15 15.40 2.55
CA GLU A 34 -0.88 14.46 2.98
C GLU A 34 -1.50 13.75 1.77
N PHE A 35 -2.17 12.64 2.01
CA PHE A 35 -2.96 11.97 0.99
C PHE A 35 -4.19 12.84 0.68
N ALA A 36 -4.30 13.28 -0.57
CA ALA A 36 -5.39 14.16 -1.00
C ALA A 36 -6.75 13.43 -1.02
N VAL A 37 -6.71 12.14 -1.34
CA VAL A 37 -7.86 11.21 -1.41
C VAL A 37 -7.38 9.82 -1.00
N ALA A 38 -8.32 8.90 -0.76
CA ALA A 38 -7.98 7.50 -0.53
C ALA A 38 -7.24 6.93 -1.75
N GLY A 39 -6.03 6.39 -1.52
CA GLY A 39 -5.27 5.68 -2.53
C GLY A 39 -5.67 4.21 -2.65
N GLN A 40 -5.08 3.52 -3.62
CA GLN A 40 -5.34 2.10 -3.87
C GLN A 40 -4.01 1.33 -3.85
N ASN A 41 -4.00 0.18 -3.21
CA ASN A 41 -2.91 -0.80 -3.32
C ASN A 41 -3.46 -2.12 -3.87
N SER A 42 -3.00 -2.48 -5.06
CA SER A 42 -3.31 -3.76 -5.71
C SER A 42 -2.19 -4.74 -5.37
N ILE A 43 -2.48 -5.78 -4.61
CA ILE A 43 -1.47 -6.71 -4.09
C ILE A 43 -1.65 -8.08 -4.74
N HIS A 44 -0.65 -8.50 -5.50
CA HIS A 44 -0.57 -9.88 -5.99
C HIS A 44 0.29 -10.71 -5.04
N ALA A 45 -0.19 -11.87 -4.63
CA ALA A 45 0.63 -12.86 -3.94
C ALA A 45 1.36 -13.72 -4.98
N ASP A 46 2.64 -13.95 -4.77
CA ASP A 46 3.42 -14.86 -5.60
C ASP A 46 2.93 -16.30 -5.42
N SER A 47 3.25 -17.16 -6.38
CA SER A 47 2.85 -18.57 -6.35
C SER A 47 3.41 -19.32 -5.14
N ASP A 48 4.55 -18.88 -4.60
CA ASP A 48 5.17 -19.41 -3.39
C ASP A 48 4.46 -18.98 -2.09
N ARG A 49 3.54 -18.00 -2.17
CA ARG A 49 2.81 -17.40 -1.04
C ARG A 49 3.68 -16.77 0.05
N ALA A 50 4.98 -16.64 -0.20
CA ALA A 50 5.94 -16.00 0.70
C ALA A 50 6.15 -14.54 0.30
N HIS A 51 5.97 -14.21 -0.98
CA HIS A 51 6.20 -12.86 -1.51
C HIS A 51 4.89 -12.21 -1.96
N ASN A 52 4.83 -10.89 -1.79
CA ASN A 52 3.76 -10.04 -2.28
C ASN A 52 4.36 -9.00 -3.22
N ARG A 53 3.62 -8.68 -4.29
CA ARG A 53 3.92 -7.59 -5.22
C ARG A 53 2.86 -6.50 -5.07
N PRO A 54 3.09 -5.52 -4.18
CA PRO A 54 2.21 -4.37 -4.04
C PRO A 54 2.39 -3.40 -5.21
N ASP A 55 1.28 -2.85 -5.67
CA ASP A 55 1.21 -1.81 -6.69
C ASP A 55 0.30 -0.69 -6.15
N ALA A 56 0.94 0.30 -5.52
CA ALA A 56 0.28 1.33 -4.74
C ALA A 56 0.26 2.66 -5.47
N HIS A 57 -0.93 3.21 -5.66
CA HIS A 57 -1.19 4.49 -6.33
C HIS A 57 -1.94 5.42 -5.38
N SER A 58 -1.44 6.64 -5.22
CA SER A 58 -2.10 7.70 -4.44
C SER A 58 -1.76 9.08 -5.00
N ILE A 59 -2.50 10.08 -4.56
CA ILE A 59 -2.26 11.49 -4.87
C ILE A 59 -1.88 12.21 -3.58
N LEU A 60 -0.78 12.94 -3.63
CA LEU A 60 -0.28 13.73 -2.52
C LEU A 60 -0.62 15.21 -2.73
N LYS A 61 -0.98 15.89 -1.65
CA LYS A 61 -1.18 17.33 -1.59
C LYS A 61 -0.21 17.89 -0.57
N TYR A 62 0.58 18.90 -0.97
CA TYR A 62 1.44 19.63 -0.04
C TYR A 62 0.62 20.28 1.07
N VAL A 63 1.15 20.24 2.30
CA VAL A 63 0.55 20.88 3.48
C VAL A 63 1.34 22.12 3.86
#